data_AF-A0AA42J067-F1
#
_entry.id   AF-A0AA42J067-F1
#
_cell.length_a   1.000
_cell.length_b   1.000
_cell.length_c   1.000
_cell.angle_alpha   90.00
_cell.angle_beta   90.00
_cell.angle_gamma   90.00
#
_symmetry.space_group_name_H-M   'P 1'
#
loop_
_entity.id
_entity.type
_entity.pdbx_description
1 polymer ?
#
loop_
_entity_poly.entity_id
_entity_poly.type
_entity_poly.pdbx_seq_one_letter_code
_entity_poly.pdbx_strand_id
1 'polypeptide(L)'
;MVGSIVMTLMLAAIMVIPIGLMIALGVVVYKDAKAHHMSAGLWTAVAILAPNFIGVIIYLVVRSNQEKIYTCSNCGVDVKEDYNMCPNCKSVFEKICHVCKRAINNDVAYCPYCGTEVDEAEQVQTATKVSKKTNIVKPLAIIGGIFLAFALILFVGMFSMAIASGEFNNSTSVSVMSYEVSMGEHLKAGFKYNEGRDSIKLDRQVGEVVGLEGVMNVTKGNITLDIFNPKGEKVYTEKYEASDVEQPVNIQLEAQDSGKYKVALTISKASGSYDIRGN
;
A
#
# COMPACT_ATOMS: atom_id res chain seq x y z
N MET A 1 -24.07 -17.71 -2.56
CA MET A 1 -25.01 -16.59 -2.78
C MET A 1 -24.50 -15.29 -2.16
N VAL A 2 -24.16 -15.26 -0.86
CA VAL A 2 -23.65 -14.07 -0.17
C VAL A 2 -22.38 -13.48 -0.82
N GLY A 3 -21.39 -14.31 -1.16
CA GLY A 3 -20.14 -13.84 -1.80
C GLY A 3 -20.33 -13.16 -3.16
N SER A 4 -21.23 -13.67 -4.01
CA SER A 4 -21.52 -13.09 -5.33
C SER A 4 -22.19 -11.72 -5.21
N ILE A 5 -23.05 -11.54 -4.21
CA ILE A 5 -23.70 -10.24 -3.92
C ILE A 5 -22.65 -9.22 -3.46
N VAL A 6 -21.77 -9.61 -2.52
CA VAL A 6 -20.69 -8.74 -2.02
C VAL A 6 -19.75 -8.31 -3.15
N MET A 7 -19.36 -9.23 -4.03
CA MET A 7 -18.49 -8.93 -5.17
C MET A 7 -19.15 -7.95 -6.16
N THR A 8 -20.44 -8.14 -6.45
CA THR A 8 -21.19 -7.24 -7.34
C THR A 8 -21.30 -5.83 -6.74
N LEU A 9 -21.55 -5.73 -5.42
CA LEU A 9 -21.61 -4.45 -4.72
C LEU A 9 -20.25 -3.74 -4.68
N MET A 10 -19.14 -4.46 -4.48
CA MET A 10 -17.80 -3.86 -4.54
C MET A 10 -17.48 -3.32 -5.94
N LEU A 11 -17.79 -4.08 -7.00
CA LEU A 11 -17.57 -3.64 -8.38
C LEU A 11 -18.42 -2.40 -8.71
N ALA A 12 -19.68 -2.37 -8.28
CA ALA A 12 -20.54 -1.19 -8.43
C ALA A 12 -19.98 0.02 -7.67
N ALA A 13 -19.52 -0.17 -6.43
CA ALA A 13 -18.92 0.88 -5.61
C ALA A 13 -17.66 1.47 -6.24
N ILE A 14 -16.79 0.63 -6.84
CA ILE A 14 -15.58 1.05 -7.55
C ILE A 14 -15.90 1.98 -8.73
N MET A 15 -17.03 1.82 -9.39
CA MET A 15 -17.43 2.69 -10.51
C MET A 15 -18.15 3.94 -10.01
N VAL A 16 -19.11 3.80 -9.10
CA VAL A 16 -20.02 4.89 -8.70
C VAL A 16 -19.32 5.93 -7.83
N ILE A 17 -18.50 5.50 -6.86
CA ILE A 17 -17.86 6.39 -5.89
C ILE A 17 -16.88 7.39 -6.54
N PRO A 18 -15.92 6.98 -7.41
CA PRO A 18 -15.02 7.94 -8.04
C PRO A 18 -15.77 8.90 -8.99
N ILE A 19 -16.80 8.43 -9.69
CA ILE A 19 -17.64 9.30 -10.53
C ILE A 19 -18.34 10.36 -9.66
N GLY A 20 -18.93 9.94 -8.53
CA GLY A 20 -19.56 10.87 -7.58
C GLY A 20 -18.58 11.89 -7.01
N LEU A 21 -17.36 11.46 -6.67
CA LEU A 21 -16.30 12.34 -6.18
C LEU A 21 -15.84 13.35 -7.24
N MET A 22 -15.71 12.93 -8.51
CA MET A 22 -15.38 13.84 -9.62
C MET A 22 -16.47 14.90 -9.83
N ILE A 23 -17.75 14.51 -9.77
CA ILE A 23 -18.87 15.46 -9.86
C ILE A 23 -18.84 16.43 -8.69
N ALA A 24 -18.65 15.94 -7.46
CA ALA A 24 -18.57 16.79 -6.26
C ALA A 24 -17.42 17.79 -6.35
N LEU A 25 -16.24 17.38 -6.82
CA LEU A 25 -15.10 18.27 -7.09
C LEU A 25 -15.46 19.35 -8.10
N GLY A 26 -16.08 18.95 -9.22
CA GLY A 26 -16.53 19.88 -10.24
C GLY A 26 -17.48 20.95 -9.71
N VAL A 27 -18.46 20.56 -8.89
CA VAL A 27 -19.42 21.48 -8.25
C VAL A 27 -18.72 22.44 -7.30
N VAL A 28 -17.78 21.95 -6.49
CA VAL A 28 -17.02 22.79 -5.54
C VAL A 28 -16.18 23.81 -6.28
N VAL A 29 -15.44 23.39 -7.30
CA VAL A 29 -14.62 24.29 -8.15
C VAL A 29 -15.51 25.29 -8.88
N TYR A 30 -16.66 24.87 -9.42
CA TYR A 30 -17.57 25.76 -10.13
C TYR A 30 -18.14 26.87 -9.23
N LYS A 31 -18.68 26.48 -8.05
CA LYS A 31 -19.27 27.44 -7.10
C LYS A 31 -18.23 28.43 -6.61
N ASP A 32 -16.99 27.99 -6.46
CA ASP A 32 -15.92 28.84 -6.02
C ASP A 32 -15.39 29.75 -7.14
N ALA A 33 -15.12 29.23 -8.34
CA ALA A 33 -14.72 30.03 -9.49
C ALA A 33 -15.74 31.13 -9.82
N LYS A 34 -17.04 30.82 -9.72
CA LYS A 34 -18.12 31.81 -9.86
C LYS A 34 -18.09 32.89 -8.77
N ALA A 35 -17.66 32.55 -7.56
CA ALA A 35 -17.53 33.51 -6.47
C ALA A 35 -16.32 34.44 -6.62
N HIS A 36 -15.31 34.03 -7.37
CA HIS A 36 -14.07 34.79 -7.66
C HIS A 36 -14.05 35.40 -9.07
N HIS A 37 -15.21 35.55 -9.72
CA HIS A 37 -15.36 36.18 -11.05
C HIS A 37 -14.50 35.55 -12.16
N MET A 38 -14.09 34.29 -12.00
CA MET A 38 -13.37 33.54 -13.03
C MET A 38 -14.34 32.85 -13.99
N SER A 39 -13.84 32.43 -15.16
CA SER A 39 -14.57 31.60 -16.12
C SER A 39 -14.87 30.21 -15.53
N ALA A 40 -15.98 30.13 -14.77
CA ALA A 40 -16.29 28.96 -13.93
C ALA A 40 -16.33 27.64 -14.72
N GLY A 41 -16.92 27.65 -15.93
CA GLY A 41 -16.97 26.46 -16.77
C GLY A 41 -15.59 25.96 -17.22
N LEU A 42 -14.67 26.87 -17.53
CA LEU A 42 -13.33 26.52 -18.01
C LEU A 42 -12.50 25.91 -16.88
N TRP A 43 -12.54 26.52 -15.70
CA TRP A 43 -11.84 25.99 -14.52
C TRP A 43 -12.41 24.66 -14.04
N THR A 44 -13.73 24.46 -14.13
CA THR A 44 -14.34 23.15 -13.87
C THR A 44 -13.90 22.11 -14.90
N ALA A 45 -13.83 22.46 -16.19
CA ALA A 45 -13.36 21.55 -17.23
C ALA A 45 -11.90 21.15 -17.00
N VAL A 46 -11.03 22.11 -16.68
CA VAL A 46 -9.61 21.84 -16.34
C VAL A 46 -9.51 20.93 -15.12
N ALA A 47 -10.29 21.19 -14.06
CA ALA A 47 -10.26 20.38 -12.83
C ALA A 47 -10.71 18.92 -13.04
N ILE A 48 -11.66 18.67 -13.94
CA ILE A 48 -12.22 17.32 -14.19
C ILE A 48 -11.41 16.57 -15.25
N LEU A 49 -10.99 17.24 -16.33
CA LEU A 49 -10.34 16.58 -17.47
C LEU A 49 -8.85 16.29 -17.22
N ALA A 50 -8.21 17.08 -16.37
CA ALA A 50 -6.80 16.85 -16.05
C ALA A 50 -6.66 15.63 -15.11
N PRO A 51 -5.85 14.63 -15.48
CA PRO A 51 -5.66 13.45 -14.65
C PRO A 51 -4.96 13.79 -13.33
N ASN A 52 -5.08 12.88 -12.35
CA ASN A 52 -4.35 12.94 -11.08
C ASN A 52 -4.52 14.24 -10.29
N PHE A 53 -5.71 14.86 -10.35
CA PHE A 53 -6.02 16.13 -9.68
C PHE A 53 -5.12 17.31 -10.10
N ILE A 54 -4.34 17.17 -11.18
CA ILE A 54 -3.42 18.21 -11.67
C ILE A 54 -4.20 19.50 -11.96
N GLY A 55 -5.39 19.39 -12.55
CA GLY A 55 -6.24 20.54 -12.84
C GLY A 55 -6.72 21.28 -11.59
N VAL A 56 -7.00 20.54 -10.50
CA VAL A 56 -7.36 21.13 -9.21
C VAL A 56 -6.16 21.87 -8.61
N ILE A 57 -4.96 21.28 -8.69
CA ILE A 57 -3.72 21.91 -8.19
C ILE A 57 -3.46 23.22 -8.96
N ILE A 58 -3.52 23.18 -10.29
CA ILE A 58 -3.34 24.38 -11.13
C ILE A 58 -4.37 25.46 -10.76
N TYR A 59 -5.64 25.07 -10.63
CA TYR A 59 -6.71 25.98 -10.21
C TYR A 59 -6.41 26.63 -8.85
N LEU A 60 -5.97 25.85 -7.86
CA LEU A 60 -5.64 26.36 -6.53
C LEU A 60 -4.45 27.33 -6.56
N VAL A 61 -3.41 27.04 -7.35
CA VAL A 61 -2.25 27.93 -7.49
C VAL A 61 -2.65 29.26 -8.13
N VAL A 62 -3.38 29.21 -9.25
CA VAL A 62 -3.84 30.42 -9.95
C VAL A 62 -4.77 31.24 -9.08
N ARG A 63 -5.69 30.58 -8.37
CA ARG A 63 -6.56 31.22 -7.40
C ARG A 63 -5.79 31.86 -6.24
N SER A 64 -4.78 31.17 -5.69
CA SER A 64 -3.97 31.70 -4.60
C SER A 64 -3.19 32.96 -5.00
N ASN A 65 -2.91 33.12 -6.30
CA ASN A 65 -2.20 34.26 -6.84
C ASN A 65 -3.12 35.40 -7.31
N GLN A 66 -4.44 35.32 -7.06
CA GLN A 66 -5.33 36.43 -7.38
C GLN A 66 -5.24 37.54 -6.34
N GLU A 67 -5.27 38.78 -6.81
CA GLU A 67 -5.46 39.96 -5.97
C GLU A 67 -6.81 39.86 -5.24
N LYS A 68 -6.82 40.16 -3.94
CA LYS A 68 -8.07 40.20 -3.17
C LYS A 68 -8.88 41.41 -3.62
N ILE A 69 -10.08 41.16 -4.12
CA ILE A 69 -11.05 42.20 -4.44
C ILE A 69 -11.93 42.41 -3.21
N TYR A 70 -12.10 43.68 -2.81
CA TYR A 70 -12.97 44.07 -1.72
C TYR A 70 -14.17 44.84 -2.27
N THR A 71 -15.29 44.80 -1.59
CA THR A 71 -16.47 45.58 -1.97
C THR A 71 -16.68 46.72 -0.97
N CYS A 72 -16.96 47.93 -1.46
CA CYS A 72 -17.22 49.10 -0.63
C CYS A 72 -18.58 48.96 0.08
N SER A 73 -18.62 49.04 1.41
CA SER A 73 -19.88 48.93 2.19
C SER A 73 -20.87 50.09 1.96
N ASN A 74 -20.41 51.23 1.43
CA ASN A 74 -21.24 52.41 1.22
C ASN A 74 -21.95 52.40 -0.14
N CYS A 75 -21.26 52.01 -1.22
CA CYS A 75 -21.80 52.06 -2.58
C CYS A 75 -21.83 50.72 -3.34
N GLY A 76 -21.24 49.65 -2.78
CA GLY A 76 -21.24 48.33 -3.39
C GLY A 76 -20.28 48.14 -4.57
N VAL A 77 -19.42 49.12 -4.89
CA VAL A 77 -18.43 48.98 -5.96
C VAL A 77 -17.24 48.15 -5.50
N ASP A 78 -16.67 47.36 -6.41
CA ASP A 78 -15.45 46.62 -6.17
C ASP A 78 -14.22 47.55 -6.18
N VAL A 79 -13.38 47.39 -5.16
CA VAL A 79 -12.18 48.19 -4.90
C VAL A 79 -11.00 47.26 -4.60
N LYS A 80 -9.81 47.69 -5.00
CA LYS A 80 -8.57 46.96 -4.71
C LYS A 80 -8.15 47.12 -3.25
N GLU A 81 -7.29 46.20 -2.80
CA GLU A 81 -6.71 46.23 -1.45
C GLU A 81 -5.99 47.56 -1.16
N ASP A 82 -5.28 48.11 -2.13
CA ASP A 82 -4.41 49.28 -1.95
C ASP A 82 -5.16 50.63 -1.95
N TYR A 83 -6.47 50.63 -2.19
CA TYR A 83 -7.24 51.88 -2.33
C TYR A 83 -7.65 52.40 -0.95
N ASN A 84 -7.19 53.58 -0.54
CA ASN A 84 -7.62 54.20 0.73
C ASN A 84 -8.91 55.02 0.63
N MET A 85 -9.37 55.29 -0.60
CA MET A 85 -10.62 55.99 -0.88
C MET A 85 -11.38 55.28 -1.99
N CYS A 86 -12.71 55.22 -1.88
CA CYS A 86 -13.56 54.68 -2.94
C CYS A 86 -13.61 55.64 -4.14
N PRO A 87 -13.33 55.18 -5.37
CA PRO A 87 -13.37 56.04 -6.56
C PRO A 87 -14.79 56.47 -6.96
N ASN A 88 -15.82 55.75 -6.51
CA ASN A 88 -17.21 56.05 -6.87
C ASN A 88 -17.88 56.99 -5.85
N CYS A 89 -17.94 56.59 -4.57
CA CYS A 89 -18.62 57.37 -3.53
C CYS A 89 -17.71 58.26 -2.68
N LYS A 90 -16.39 58.23 -2.90
CA LYS A 90 -15.39 59.03 -2.17
C LYS A 90 -15.32 58.77 -0.66
N SER A 91 -15.93 57.69 -0.17
CA SER A 91 -15.77 57.26 1.22
C SER A 91 -14.33 56.84 1.50
N VAL A 92 -13.81 57.21 2.66
CA VAL A 92 -12.45 56.86 3.10
C VAL A 92 -12.50 55.55 3.90
N PHE A 93 -11.59 54.62 3.59
CA PHE A 93 -11.53 53.32 4.28
C PHE A 93 -10.68 53.38 5.55
N GLU A 94 -9.57 54.13 5.51
CA GLU A 94 -8.64 54.34 6.62
C GLU A 94 -8.31 55.83 6.76
N LYS A 95 -8.33 56.37 7.98
CA LYS A 95 -7.90 57.74 8.25
C LYS A 95 -6.40 57.88 7.99
N ILE A 96 -5.97 59.05 7.52
CA ILE A 96 -4.55 59.36 7.31
C ILE A 96 -4.16 60.46 8.29
N CYS A 97 -3.07 60.28 9.02
CA CYS A 97 -2.55 61.29 9.93
C CYS A 97 -2.10 62.55 9.15
N HIS A 98 -2.54 63.73 9.58
CA HIS A 98 -2.23 65.00 8.92
C HIS A 98 -0.75 65.41 9.03
N VAL A 99 -0.04 64.98 10.08
CA VAL A 99 1.40 65.27 10.28
C VAL A 99 2.28 64.29 9.53
N CYS A 100 2.18 63.00 9.86
CA CYS A 100 3.10 61.99 9.35
C CYS A 100 2.63 61.29 8.06
N LYS A 101 1.40 61.57 7.59
CA LYS A 101 0.77 61.02 6.38
C LYS A 101 0.67 59.49 6.34
N ARG A 102 0.77 58.82 7.49
CA ARG A 102 0.55 57.36 7.62
C ARG A 102 -0.93 57.07 7.87
N ALA A 103 -1.39 55.92 7.35
CA ALA A 103 -2.70 55.40 7.67
C ALA A 103 -2.80 55.05 9.16
N ILE A 104 -3.95 55.36 9.76
CA ILE A 104 -4.27 55.14 11.17
C ILE A 104 -5.69 54.56 11.27
N ASN A 105 -5.92 53.72 12.28
CA ASN A 105 -7.24 53.16 12.54
C ASN A 105 -8.25 54.26 12.88
N ASN A 106 -9.53 54.00 12.64
CA ASN A 106 -10.58 54.99 12.89
C ASN A 106 -10.82 55.28 14.38
N ASP A 107 -10.39 54.38 15.27
CA ASP A 107 -10.70 54.34 16.71
C ASP A 107 -9.54 54.78 17.61
N VAL A 108 -8.53 55.48 17.08
CA VAL A 108 -7.38 55.97 17.88
C VAL A 108 -7.44 57.49 18.09
N ALA A 109 -7.31 57.92 19.35
CA ALA A 109 -7.27 59.34 19.72
C ALA A 109 -5.92 60.01 19.40
N TYR A 110 -4.83 59.22 19.34
CA TYR A 110 -3.47 59.70 19.06
C TYR A 110 -2.82 58.81 17.99
N CYS A 111 -2.03 59.40 17.10
CA CYS A 111 -1.30 58.64 16.10
C CYS A 111 -0.17 57.81 16.75
N PRO A 112 -0.12 56.47 16.58
CA PRO A 112 0.92 55.62 17.18
C PRO A 112 2.32 55.85 16.61
N TYR A 113 2.45 56.59 15.51
CA TYR A 113 3.73 56.84 14.84
C TYR A 113 4.36 58.19 15.18
N CYS A 114 3.55 59.22 15.45
CA CYS A 114 4.05 60.58 15.71
C CYS A 114 3.49 61.21 16.99
N GLY A 115 2.52 60.59 17.66
CA GLY A 115 1.93 61.08 18.89
C GLY A 115 0.96 62.26 18.73
N THR A 116 0.70 62.72 17.50
CA THR A 116 -0.26 63.82 17.26
C THR A 116 -1.68 63.37 17.52
N GLU A 117 -2.47 64.24 18.15
CA GLU A 117 -3.91 64.08 18.33
C GLU A 117 -4.61 63.94 16.98
N VAL A 118 -5.60 63.05 16.94
CA VAL A 118 -6.39 62.78 15.75
C VAL A 118 -7.74 63.48 15.95
N ASP A 119 -7.91 64.62 15.30
CA ASP A 119 -9.15 65.41 15.41
C ASP A 119 -10.38 64.58 14.97
N GLU A 120 -11.36 64.44 15.86
CA GLU A 120 -12.61 63.72 15.62
C GLU A 120 -13.58 64.48 14.69
N ALA A 121 -13.35 65.78 14.48
CA ALA A 121 -14.32 66.71 13.91
C ALA A 121 -14.27 66.85 12.38
N GLU A 122 -13.28 66.27 11.70
CA GLU A 122 -13.22 66.26 10.24
C GLU A 122 -13.17 64.81 9.74
N GLN A 123 -13.99 64.48 8.74
CA GLN A 123 -14.11 63.19 8.02
C GLN A 123 -15.23 62.23 8.51
N VAL A 124 -16.44 62.51 8.03
CA VAL A 124 -17.60 61.60 8.02
C VAL A 124 -17.52 60.70 6.78
N GLN A 125 -17.42 59.38 7.01
CA GLN A 125 -17.83 58.22 6.18
C GLN A 125 -16.79 57.10 6.23
N THR A 126 -16.85 56.29 7.29
CA THR A 126 -16.06 55.06 7.48
C THR A 126 -16.73 53.90 6.74
N ALA A 127 -16.58 53.86 5.41
CA ALA A 127 -16.90 52.64 4.68
C ALA A 127 -15.87 51.57 5.03
N THR A 128 -16.31 50.33 5.18
CA THR A 128 -15.41 49.19 5.42
C THR A 128 -15.27 48.41 4.12
N LYS A 129 -14.06 47.96 3.82
CA LYS A 129 -13.80 46.98 2.76
C LYS A 129 -14.30 45.61 3.23
N VAL A 130 -15.27 45.04 2.52
CA VAL A 130 -15.75 43.68 2.81
C VAL A 130 -15.10 42.70 1.83
N SER A 131 -14.35 41.72 2.35
CA SER A 131 -13.78 40.64 1.53
C SER A 131 -14.71 39.43 1.52
N LYS A 132 -15.03 38.91 0.33
CA LYS A 132 -15.79 37.67 0.18
C LYS A 132 -14.89 36.44 0.38
N LYS A 133 -14.77 35.98 1.63
CA LYS A 133 -13.97 34.79 1.96
C LYS A 133 -14.73 33.51 1.64
N THR A 134 -14.37 32.82 0.56
CA THR A 134 -14.87 31.45 0.30
C THR A 134 -13.91 30.41 0.88
N ASN A 135 -14.43 29.48 1.68
CA ASN A 135 -13.64 28.42 2.31
C ASN A 135 -13.62 27.14 1.45
N ILE A 136 -13.03 27.16 0.25
CA ILE A 136 -12.98 25.96 -0.63
C ILE A 136 -12.17 24.81 -0.01
N VAL A 137 -11.20 25.14 0.85
CA VAL A 137 -10.24 24.18 1.36
C VAL A 137 -10.93 23.11 2.21
N LYS A 138 -12.00 23.50 2.92
CA LYS A 138 -12.79 22.58 3.78
C LYS A 138 -13.47 21.47 2.98
N PRO A 139 -14.35 21.75 1.98
CA PRO A 139 -14.96 20.69 1.19
C PRO A 139 -13.93 19.89 0.39
N LEU A 140 -12.86 20.52 -0.09
CA LEU A 140 -11.80 19.82 -0.83
C LEU A 140 -11.06 18.79 0.05
N ALA A 141 -10.72 19.15 1.29
CA ALA A 141 -10.08 18.24 2.25
C ALA A 141 -11.00 17.06 2.60
N ILE A 142 -12.30 17.29 2.76
CA ILE A 142 -13.29 16.24 3.01
C ILE A 142 -13.34 15.26 1.84
N ILE A 143 -13.45 15.76 0.61
CA ILE A 143 -13.50 14.92 -0.60
C ILE A 143 -12.21 14.09 -0.75
N GLY A 144 -11.05 14.71 -0.54
CA GLY A 144 -9.76 14.01 -0.56
C GLY A 144 -9.66 12.92 0.51
N GLY A 145 -10.15 13.19 1.74
CA GLY A 145 -10.21 12.20 2.81
C GLY A 145 -11.13 11.02 2.49
N ILE A 146 -12.30 11.26 1.90
CA ILE A 146 -13.23 10.21 1.47
C ILE A 146 -12.58 9.32 0.40
N PHE A 147 -11.90 9.92 -0.58
CA PHE A 147 -11.18 9.17 -1.62
C PHE A 147 -10.10 8.26 -1.03
N LEU A 148 -9.29 8.79 -0.09
CA LEU A 148 -8.24 8.03 0.58
C LEU A 148 -8.79 6.88 1.43
N ALA A 149 -9.87 7.14 2.19
CA ALA A 149 -10.54 6.11 2.98
C ALA A 149 -11.13 5.02 2.09
N PHE A 150 -11.77 5.39 0.98
CA PHE A 150 -12.31 4.43 0.01
C PHE A 150 -11.20 3.58 -0.61
N ALA A 151 -10.08 4.19 -1.00
CA ALA A 151 -8.91 3.48 -1.53
C ALA A 151 -8.33 2.48 -0.50
N LEU A 152 -8.25 2.85 0.78
CA LEU A 152 -7.83 1.96 1.85
C LEU A 152 -8.80 0.79 2.05
N ILE A 153 -10.11 1.04 2.02
CA ILE A 153 -11.13 -0.01 2.13
C ILE A 153 -11.02 -0.98 0.96
N LEU A 154 -10.83 -0.49 -0.27
CA LEU A 154 -10.59 -1.34 -1.42
C LEU A 154 -9.31 -2.15 -1.29
N PHE A 155 -8.21 -1.54 -0.83
CA PHE A 155 -6.94 -2.21 -0.63
C PHE A 155 -7.05 -3.34 0.41
N VAL A 156 -7.67 -3.06 1.56
CA VAL A 156 -7.93 -4.05 2.62
C VAL A 156 -8.89 -5.14 2.13
N GLY A 157 -9.94 -4.78 1.37
CA GLY A 157 -10.86 -5.74 0.78
C GLY A 157 -10.20 -6.68 -0.22
N MET A 158 -9.37 -6.13 -1.12
CA MET A 158 -8.57 -6.92 -2.08
C MET A 158 -7.57 -7.83 -1.35
N PHE A 159 -6.89 -7.32 -0.33
CA PHE A 159 -5.94 -8.12 0.47
C PHE A 159 -6.64 -9.24 1.23
N SER A 160 -7.84 -8.97 1.77
CA SER A 160 -8.65 -9.97 2.46
C SER A 160 -9.14 -11.06 1.51
N MET A 161 -9.52 -10.69 0.28
CA MET A 161 -9.94 -11.65 -0.74
C MET A 161 -8.77 -12.48 -1.27
N ALA A 162 -7.58 -11.90 -1.41
CA ALA A 162 -6.36 -12.62 -1.77
C ALA A 162 -5.95 -13.67 -0.72
N ILE A 163 -6.21 -13.41 0.57
CA ILE A 163 -6.03 -14.40 1.64
C ILE A 163 -7.13 -15.48 1.59
N ALA A 164 -8.37 -15.09 1.30
CA ALA A 164 -9.52 -16.00 1.30
C ALA A 164 -9.60 -16.93 0.08
N SER A 165 -9.13 -16.49 -1.10
CA SER A 165 -9.04 -17.30 -2.32
C SER A 165 -7.82 -18.21 -2.34
N GLY A 166 -7.29 -18.58 -1.17
CA GLY A 166 -6.06 -19.33 -1.02
C GLY A 166 -6.04 -20.64 -1.80
N GLU A 167 -5.58 -20.60 -3.05
CA GLU A 167 -4.46 -21.42 -3.49
C GLU A 167 -3.20 -20.94 -2.75
N PHE A 168 -3.23 -21.08 -1.43
CA PHE A 168 -2.01 -21.12 -0.63
C PHE A 168 -1.50 -22.54 -0.80
N ASN A 169 -0.85 -22.81 -1.94
CA ASN A 169 -0.04 -24.00 -2.08
C ASN A 169 1.04 -23.88 -1.03
N ASN A 170 0.81 -24.50 0.12
CA ASN A 170 1.77 -24.58 1.20
C ASN A 170 2.89 -25.54 0.79
N SER A 171 3.63 -25.18 -0.24
CA SER A 171 4.99 -25.64 -0.48
C SER A 171 5.91 -24.72 0.33
N THR A 172 5.82 -24.78 1.65
CA THR A 172 6.97 -24.45 2.50
C THR A 172 8.03 -25.53 2.33
N SER A 173 8.59 -25.65 1.13
CA SER A 173 9.95 -26.15 0.96
C SER A 173 10.89 -24.96 1.15
N VAL A 174 10.87 -24.37 2.36
CA VAL A 174 11.98 -23.54 2.81
C VAL A 174 13.03 -24.53 3.28
N SER A 175 13.89 -24.98 2.37
CA SER A 175 15.07 -25.77 2.68
C SER A 175 16.06 -24.89 3.45
N VAL A 176 16.03 -24.95 4.79
CA VAL A 176 17.05 -24.33 5.62
C VAL A 176 18.26 -25.26 5.64
N MET A 177 19.13 -25.08 4.65
CA MET A 177 20.49 -25.63 4.52
C MET A 177 20.58 -27.18 4.59
N SER A 178 20.41 -27.85 3.45
CA SER A 178 20.96 -29.20 3.24
C SER A 178 22.32 -29.07 2.56
N TYR A 179 23.36 -29.71 3.10
CA TYR A 179 24.56 -30.03 2.33
C TYR A 179 24.39 -31.47 1.86
N GLU A 180 24.10 -31.65 0.59
CA GLU A 180 24.14 -32.97 -0.04
C GLU A 180 25.54 -33.17 -0.60
N VAL A 181 26.25 -34.18 -0.11
CA VAL A 181 27.46 -34.67 -0.76
C VAL A 181 27.13 -36.06 -1.28
N SER A 182 26.47 -36.13 -2.45
CA SER A 182 26.34 -37.38 -3.19
C SER A 182 27.63 -37.61 -3.98
N MET A 183 28.50 -38.48 -3.47
CA MET A 183 29.65 -38.99 -4.20
C MET A 183 29.57 -40.52 -4.25
N GLY A 184 29.18 -41.10 -5.38
CA GLY A 184 29.16 -42.56 -5.57
C GLY A 184 28.02 -43.25 -4.84
N GLU A 185 28.31 -44.37 -4.15
CA GLU A 185 27.37 -45.22 -3.39
C GLU A 185 27.03 -44.66 -1.97
N HIS A 186 27.24 -43.37 -1.72
CA HIS A 186 27.08 -42.77 -0.38
C HIS A 186 26.00 -41.69 -0.32
N LEU A 187 25.11 -41.80 0.67
CA LEU A 187 24.05 -40.85 1.00
C LEU A 187 24.31 -40.25 2.37
N LYS A 188 24.67 -38.96 2.41
CA LYS A 188 24.87 -38.23 3.66
C LYS A 188 24.21 -36.85 3.60
N ALA A 189 23.31 -36.58 4.53
CA ALA A 189 22.73 -35.27 4.71
C ALA A 189 22.33 -35.02 6.18
N GLY A 190 22.41 -33.76 6.59
CA GLY A 190 21.82 -33.27 7.84
C GLY A 190 20.83 -32.15 7.55
N PHE A 191 19.66 -32.15 8.20
CA PHE A 191 18.61 -31.19 7.95
C PHE A 191 17.82 -30.84 9.21
N LYS A 192 17.54 -29.54 9.38
CA LYS A 192 16.83 -29.01 10.55
C LYS A 192 15.31 -29.05 10.39
N TYR A 193 14.83 -29.01 9.15
CA TYR A 193 13.43 -29.21 8.77
C TYR A 193 13.41 -29.44 7.26
N ASN A 194 12.99 -30.64 6.81
CA ASN A 194 12.97 -30.95 5.38
C ASN A 194 11.70 -31.73 4.99
N GLU A 195 11.26 -31.47 3.77
CA GLU A 195 10.26 -32.24 3.03
C GLU A 195 10.83 -32.47 1.63
N GLY A 196 11.16 -33.72 1.31
CA GLY A 196 11.92 -34.01 0.10
C GLY A 196 12.07 -35.50 -0.17
N ARG A 197 12.62 -35.83 -1.34
CA ARG A 197 12.94 -37.20 -1.72
C ARG A 197 14.35 -37.25 -2.28
N ASP A 198 15.23 -37.96 -1.58
CA ASP A 198 16.59 -38.24 -2.04
C ASP A 198 16.65 -39.65 -2.58
N SER A 199 17.47 -39.89 -3.59
CA SER A 199 17.64 -41.26 -4.10
C SER A 199 19.01 -41.52 -4.68
N ILE A 200 19.50 -42.74 -4.47
CA ILE A 200 20.72 -43.28 -5.03
C ILE A 200 20.38 -44.48 -5.93
N LYS A 201 21.21 -44.73 -6.93
CA LYS A 201 21.08 -45.89 -7.82
C LYS A 201 22.30 -46.78 -7.62
N LEU A 202 22.05 -48.06 -7.34
CA LEU A 202 23.08 -49.10 -7.18
C LEU A 202 22.95 -50.06 -8.36
N ASP A 203 24.04 -50.33 -9.07
CA ASP A 203 24.07 -51.33 -10.15
C ASP A 203 24.46 -52.68 -9.53
N ARG A 204 23.60 -53.70 -9.69
CA ARG A 204 23.81 -55.03 -9.08
C ARG A 204 23.46 -56.14 -10.07
N GLN A 205 24.21 -57.23 -10.02
CA GLN A 205 23.96 -58.43 -10.84
C GLN A 205 23.06 -59.43 -10.11
N VAL A 206 22.42 -60.35 -10.85
CA VAL A 206 21.55 -61.38 -10.25
C VAL A 206 22.35 -62.22 -9.25
N GLY A 207 21.84 -62.35 -8.03
CA GLY A 207 22.50 -63.08 -6.93
C GLY A 207 23.48 -62.27 -6.09
N GLU A 208 23.71 -60.99 -6.42
CA GLU A 208 24.50 -60.05 -5.61
C GLU A 208 23.63 -59.43 -4.50
N VAL A 209 24.22 -59.05 -3.37
CA VAL A 209 23.47 -58.44 -2.26
C VAL A 209 23.41 -56.93 -2.47
N VAL A 210 22.20 -56.36 -2.40
CA VAL A 210 21.99 -54.93 -2.22
C VAL A 210 22.19 -54.63 -0.73
N GLY A 211 23.43 -54.27 -0.35
CA GLY A 211 23.78 -53.93 1.03
C GLY A 211 23.59 -52.44 1.31
N LEU A 212 22.87 -52.10 2.38
CA LEU A 212 22.82 -50.74 2.92
C LEU A 212 23.26 -50.76 4.38
N GLU A 213 24.33 -50.04 4.68
CA GLU A 213 24.84 -49.88 6.04
C GLU A 213 24.92 -48.41 6.41
N GLY A 214 24.45 -48.06 7.61
CA GLY A 214 24.43 -46.66 8.02
C GLY A 214 23.78 -46.38 9.36
N VAL A 215 23.63 -45.10 9.66
CA VAL A 215 22.91 -44.62 10.84
C VAL A 215 21.89 -43.55 10.44
N MET A 216 20.73 -43.62 11.07
CA MET A 216 19.66 -42.64 10.90
C MET A 216 19.32 -42.01 12.25
N ASN A 217 19.34 -40.68 12.28
CA ASN A 217 18.90 -39.89 13.43
C ASN A 217 17.68 -39.10 13.00
N VAL A 218 16.52 -39.38 13.61
CA VAL A 218 15.27 -38.67 13.36
C VAL A 218 14.85 -38.00 14.66
N THR A 219 15.05 -36.69 14.76
CA THR A 219 14.68 -35.91 15.94
C THR A 219 13.19 -35.55 15.95
N LYS A 220 12.59 -35.33 14.77
CA LYS A 220 11.16 -35.01 14.58
C LYS A 220 10.67 -35.57 13.25
N GLY A 221 9.39 -35.86 13.12
CA GLY A 221 8.76 -36.35 11.87
C GLY A 221 9.02 -37.83 11.59
N ASN A 222 8.92 -38.23 10.31
CA ASN A 222 9.28 -39.58 9.88
C ASN A 222 10.04 -39.58 8.54
N ILE A 223 10.88 -40.59 8.38
CA ILE A 223 11.64 -40.88 7.16
C ILE A 223 11.27 -42.28 6.71
N THR A 224 10.96 -42.46 5.42
CA THR A 224 10.69 -43.77 4.83
C THR A 224 11.78 -44.12 3.83
N LEU A 225 12.44 -45.26 4.01
CA LEU A 225 13.42 -45.81 3.09
C LEU A 225 12.72 -46.84 2.20
N ASP A 226 12.67 -46.57 0.90
CA ASP A 226 12.09 -47.44 -0.12
C ASP A 226 13.18 -47.95 -1.07
N ILE A 227 13.20 -49.25 -1.37
CA ILE A 227 14.06 -49.85 -2.40
C ILE A 227 13.19 -50.33 -3.54
N PHE A 228 13.57 -49.94 -4.75
CA PHE A 228 12.90 -50.30 -5.99
C PHE A 228 13.79 -51.21 -6.83
N ASN A 229 13.20 -52.26 -7.40
CA ASN A 229 13.89 -53.13 -8.35
C ASN A 229 14.10 -52.42 -9.70
N PRO A 230 14.91 -53.01 -10.61
CA PRO A 230 15.11 -52.46 -11.96
C PRO A 230 13.82 -52.34 -12.80
N LYS A 231 12.76 -53.08 -12.44
CA LYS A 231 11.42 -53.00 -13.07
C LYS A 231 10.56 -51.85 -12.52
N GLY A 232 11.04 -51.13 -11.50
CA GLY A 232 10.34 -49.99 -10.88
C GLY A 232 9.34 -50.36 -9.78
N GLU A 233 9.31 -51.62 -9.35
CA GLU A 233 8.46 -52.11 -8.27
C GLU A 233 9.15 -51.94 -6.91
N LYS A 234 8.38 -51.57 -5.87
CA LYS A 234 8.89 -51.47 -4.51
C LYS A 234 9.11 -52.88 -3.95
N VAL A 235 10.35 -53.20 -3.62
CA VAL A 235 10.75 -54.51 -3.05
C VAL A 235 11.01 -54.45 -1.55
N TYR A 236 11.26 -53.27 -1.01
CA TYR A 236 11.49 -53.08 0.42
C TYR A 236 11.06 -51.68 0.87
N THR A 237 10.48 -51.59 2.06
CA THR A 237 10.10 -50.34 2.70
C THR A 237 10.33 -50.44 4.20
N GLU A 238 11.07 -49.49 4.76
CA GLU A 238 11.29 -49.35 6.20
C GLU A 238 11.02 -47.91 6.64
N LYS A 239 10.41 -47.75 7.83
CA LYS A 239 10.03 -46.45 8.38
C LYS A 239 10.78 -46.16 9.66
N TYR A 240 11.32 -44.96 9.73
CA TYR A 240 12.05 -44.43 10.86
C TYR A 240 11.27 -43.25 11.43
N GLU A 241 10.82 -43.40 12.67
CA GLU A 241 10.05 -42.38 13.40
C GLU A 241 10.97 -41.61 14.35
N ALA A 242 10.50 -40.47 14.86
CA ALA A 242 11.26 -39.64 15.78
C ALA A 242 11.68 -40.43 17.03
N SER A 243 13.00 -40.47 17.29
CA SER A 243 13.59 -41.16 18.43
C SER A 243 14.81 -40.38 18.93
N ASP A 244 15.00 -40.38 20.25
CA ASP A 244 16.18 -39.76 20.89
C ASP A 244 17.46 -40.62 20.74
N VAL A 245 17.35 -41.80 20.13
CA VAL A 245 18.44 -42.76 19.91
C VAL A 245 18.68 -42.95 18.41
N GLU A 246 19.95 -42.99 18.00
CA GLU A 246 20.33 -43.29 16.62
C GLU A 246 19.90 -44.71 16.22
N GLN A 247 19.19 -44.82 15.11
CA GLN A 247 18.68 -46.07 14.59
C GLN A 247 19.66 -46.62 13.53
N PRO A 248 20.20 -47.84 13.71
CA PRO A 248 21.08 -48.44 12.72
C PRO A 248 20.30 -48.85 11.48
N VAL A 249 20.89 -48.61 10.31
CA VAL A 249 20.41 -49.11 9.02
C VAL A 249 21.33 -50.25 8.62
N ASN A 250 20.82 -51.49 8.57
CA ASN A 250 21.55 -52.66 8.10
C ASN A 250 20.60 -53.54 7.29
N ILE A 251 20.57 -53.31 5.97
CA ILE A 251 19.67 -53.99 5.04
C ILE A 251 20.51 -54.82 4.08
N GLN A 252 20.20 -56.10 3.97
CA GLN A 252 20.81 -57.01 3.00
C GLN A 252 19.69 -57.67 2.20
N LEU A 253 19.61 -57.39 0.91
CA LEU A 253 18.60 -57.94 0.02
C LEU A 253 19.27 -58.63 -1.16
N GLU A 254 18.93 -59.88 -1.42
CA GLU A 254 19.44 -60.61 -2.58
C GLU A 254 18.81 -60.05 -3.87
N ALA A 255 19.64 -59.68 -4.85
CA ALA A 255 19.20 -59.13 -6.12
C ALA A 255 18.54 -60.21 -6.98
N GLN A 256 17.21 -60.12 -7.10
CA GLN A 256 16.38 -61.01 -7.91
C GLN A 256 16.49 -60.73 -9.42
N ASP A 257 16.85 -59.51 -9.81
CA ASP A 257 16.94 -59.07 -11.21
C ASP A 257 18.25 -58.30 -11.43
N SER A 258 18.97 -58.54 -12.54
CA SER A 258 20.16 -57.75 -12.89
C SER A 258 19.75 -56.35 -13.30
N GLY A 259 20.34 -55.33 -12.69
CA GLY A 259 20.19 -53.94 -13.12
C GLY A 259 20.26 -52.93 -11.98
N LYS A 260 19.76 -51.73 -12.25
CA LYS A 260 19.86 -50.60 -11.33
C LYS A 260 18.74 -50.60 -10.31
N TYR A 261 19.06 -50.99 -9.08
CA TYR A 261 18.20 -50.80 -7.93
C TYR A 261 18.22 -49.33 -7.53
N LYS A 262 17.03 -48.77 -7.24
CA LYS A 262 16.91 -47.39 -6.77
C LYS A 262 16.54 -47.42 -5.30
N VAL A 263 17.38 -46.82 -4.47
CA VAL A 263 17.10 -46.61 -3.05
C VAL A 263 16.65 -45.16 -2.88
N ALA A 264 15.46 -44.94 -2.36
CA ALA A 264 14.88 -43.61 -2.18
C ALA A 264 14.48 -43.38 -0.72
N LEU A 265 14.93 -42.25 -0.17
CA LEU A 265 14.51 -41.75 1.14
C LEU A 265 13.41 -40.71 0.92
N THR A 266 12.25 -40.94 1.50
CA THR A 266 11.14 -39.98 1.51
C THR A 266 11.04 -39.36 2.90
N ILE A 267 11.31 -38.06 3.00
CA ILE A 267 11.33 -37.31 4.26
C ILE A 267 10.02 -36.56 4.39
N SER A 268 9.23 -36.85 5.42
CA SER A 268 7.94 -36.19 5.65
C SER A 268 7.98 -35.35 6.93
N LYS A 269 8.21 -34.04 6.79
CA LYS A 269 8.25 -33.08 7.91
C LYS A 269 9.23 -33.48 9.01
N ALA A 270 10.40 -33.97 8.61
CA ALA A 270 11.36 -34.50 9.56
C ALA A 270 12.53 -33.54 9.80
N SER A 271 13.16 -33.70 10.96
CA SER A 271 14.42 -33.06 11.36
C SER A 271 15.37 -34.16 11.79
N GLY A 272 16.61 -34.15 11.30
CA GLY A 272 17.53 -35.25 11.56
C GLY A 272 18.75 -35.28 10.66
N SER A 273 19.44 -36.42 10.65
CA SER A 273 20.56 -36.69 9.76
C SER A 273 20.60 -38.16 9.38
N TYR A 274 21.07 -38.47 8.18
CA TYR A 274 21.35 -39.83 7.74
C TYR A 274 22.74 -39.92 7.13
N ASP A 275 23.40 -41.06 7.33
CA ASP A 275 24.68 -41.44 6.71
C ASP A 275 24.54 -42.92 6.31
N ILE A 276 24.21 -43.18 5.03
CA ILE A 276 23.90 -44.51 4.49
C ILE A 276 24.83 -44.81 3.32
N ARG A 277 25.48 -45.96 3.35
CA ARG A 277 26.41 -46.47 2.33
C ARG A 277 25.81 -47.69 1.64
N GLY A 278 25.85 -47.69 0.32
CA GLY A 278 25.72 -48.90 -0.48
C GLY A 278 27.01 -49.71 -0.45
N ASN A 279 26.87 -51.03 -0.33
CA ASN A 279 27.94 -52.01 -0.52
C ASN A 279 27.41 -53.19 -1.35
#